data_AF-A0A450VPL8-F1
#
_entry.id   AF-A0A450VPL8-F1
#
_cell.length_a   1.000
_cell.length_b   1.000
_cell.length_c   1.000
_cell.angle_alpha   90.00
_cell.angle_beta   90.00
_cell.angle_gamma   90.00
#
_symmetry.space_group_name_H-M   'P 1'
#
loop_
_entity.id
_entity.type
_entity.pdbx_description
1 polymer ?
#
loop_
_entity_poly.entity_id
_entity_poly.type
_entity_poly.pdbx_seq_one_letter_code
_entity_poly.pdbx_strand_id
1 'polypeptide(L)'
;MNKDCYRLIFNKARGLIMAVAEIVRSRSKSPGDALAKSAGTGATTTLSASSFAMRLSLVGILLPATSWAQIVADPSAPGNQHPTVLAAPNGVPLVNIQTPSGAGVSRNTYKQFDVQQQGAILNNSRINAKTQLGGWVQGNPWLAR
;
A
#
# COMPACT_ATOMS: atom_id res chain seq x y z
N MET A 1 34.56 42.87 43.20
CA MET A 1 34.96 41.48 42.92
C MET A 1 33.69 40.72 42.57
N ASN A 2 33.47 40.42 41.29
CA ASN A 2 32.45 39.50 40.80
C ASN A 2 32.80 39.10 39.35
N LYS A 3 33.82 38.24 39.20
CA LYS A 3 34.42 37.91 37.88
C LYS A 3 33.90 36.60 37.29
N ASP A 4 33.14 35.81 38.06
CA ASP A 4 32.72 34.46 37.67
C ASP A 4 31.20 34.22 37.77
N CYS A 5 30.40 35.23 38.11
CA CYS A 5 28.94 35.10 38.09
C CYS A 5 28.38 35.48 36.72
N TYR A 6 27.85 34.45 36.04
CA TYR A 6 27.14 34.60 34.77
C TYR A 6 25.71 34.13 34.93
N ARG A 7 24.80 34.75 34.19
CA ARG A 7 23.41 34.30 34.08
C ARG A 7 23.05 34.02 32.64
N LEU A 8 22.07 33.16 32.46
CA LEU A 8 21.56 32.78 31.15
C LEU A 8 20.43 33.71 30.71
N ILE A 9 20.58 34.36 29.56
CA ILE A 9 19.55 35.22 28.95
C ILE A 9 19.25 34.72 27.53
N PHE A 10 17.96 34.61 27.18
CA PHE A 10 17.54 34.31 25.81
C PHE A 10 17.84 35.47 24.87
N ASN A 11 18.58 35.21 23.79
CA ASN A 11 18.87 36.18 22.75
C ASN A 11 17.93 35.98 21.55
N LYS A 12 16.98 36.90 21.36
CA LYS A 12 16.02 36.86 20.26
C LYS A 12 16.67 36.88 18.86
N ALA A 13 17.79 37.57 18.68
CA ALA A 13 18.47 37.64 17.38
C ALA A 13 19.17 36.33 17.01
N ARG A 14 19.52 35.50 18.00
CA ARG A 14 20.20 34.21 17.79
C ARG A 14 19.31 32.99 18.05
N GLY A 15 18.12 33.19 18.60
CA GLY A 15 17.18 32.11 18.93
C GLY A 15 17.69 31.14 20.00
N LEU A 16 18.69 31.52 20.79
CA LEU A 16 19.40 30.65 21.74
C LEU A 16 19.69 31.36 23.07
N ILE A 17 19.94 30.57 24.12
CA ILE A 17 20.31 31.05 25.45
C ILE A 17 21.82 31.34 25.48
N MET A 18 22.20 32.54 25.95
CA MET A 18 23.59 32.98 26.04
C MET A 18 23.96 33.26 27.50
N ALA A 19 25.19 32.91 27.90
CA ALA A 19 25.76 33.35 29.17
C ALA A 19 26.16 34.82 29.08
N VAL A 20 25.70 35.62 30.05
CA VAL A 20 25.96 37.06 30.12
C VAL A 20 26.39 37.41 31.55
N ALA A 21 27.26 38.40 31.71
CA ALA A 21 27.61 38.93 33.02
C ALA A 21 26.35 39.32 33.79
N GLU A 22 26.31 38.99 35.09
CA GLU A 22 25.15 39.23 35.96
C GLU A 22 24.63 40.68 36.00
N ILE A 23 25.51 41.65 35.72
CA ILE A 23 25.20 43.09 35.70
C ILE A 23 24.35 43.52 34.52
N VAL A 24 24.25 42.70 33.47
CA VAL A 24 23.42 43.03 32.31
C VAL A 24 21.96 42.86 32.71
N ARG A 25 21.04 43.73 32.27
CA ARG A 25 19.59 43.60 32.55
C ARG A 25 18.88 42.85 31.41
N SER A 26 17.96 41.96 31.73
CA SER A 26 17.12 41.29 30.74
C SER A 26 16.07 42.30 30.31
N ARG A 27 15.82 42.39 29.01
CA ARG A 27 14.76 43.26 28.51
C ARG A 27 13.43 42.53 28.73
N SER A 28 12.71 42.89 29.79
CA SER A 28 11.32 42.49 29.94
C SER A 28 10.49 43.16 28.85
N LYS A 29 9.45 42.45 28.38
CA LYS A 29 8.52 42.96 27.37
C LYS A 29 7.79 44.16 27.96
N SER A 30 7.79 45.31 27.29
CA SER A 30 7.02 46.48 27.74
C SER A 30 5.52 46.16 27.79
N PRO A 31 4.78 46.61 28.80
CA PRO A 31 3.33 46.47 28.84
C PRO A 31 2.73 47.40 27.77
N GLY A 32 2.22 46.82 26.69
CA GLY A 32 1.71 47.57 25.53
C GLY A 32 1.51 46.72 24.28
N ASP A 33 2.19 45.58 24.14
CA ASP A 33 2.00 44.62 23.04
C ASP A 33 0.87 43.60 23.32
N ALA A 34 -0.28 44.09 23.77
CA ALA A 34 -1.50 43.30 23.92
C ALA A 34 -2.48 43.65 22.81
N LEU A 35 -2.43 42.92 21.69
CA LEU A 35 -3.58 42.83 20.79
C LEU A 35 -4.66 41.99 21.49
N ALA A 36 -5.89 42.50 21.45
CA ALA A 36 -7.02 42.14 22.29
C ALA A 36 -7.32 40.64 22.41
N LYS A 37 -7.68 40.22 23.64
CA LYS A 37 -8.39 38.96 23.90
C LYS A 37 -9.84 39.08 23.40
N SER A 38 -10.18 38.38 22.32
CA SER A 38 -11.56 37.99 22.05
C SER A 38 -11.84 36.67 22.78
N ALA A 39 -12.80 36.68 23.70
CA ALA A 39 -13.34 35.48 24.32
C ALA A 39 -14.06 34.63 23.27
N GLY A 40 -13.61 33.40 23.08
CA GLY A 40 -14.19 32.44 22.15
C GLY A 40 -13.32 31.20 22.05
N THR A 41 -13.87 30.08 22.51
CA THR A 41 -13.56 28.67 22.21
C THR A 41 -12.33 28.38 21.34
N GLY A 42 -11.34 27.69 21.93
CA GLY A 42 -10.38 26.82 21.22
C GLY A 42 -9.27 27.51 20.43
N ALA A 43 -8.01 27.20 20.80
CA ALA A 43 -6.90 27.01 19.86
C ALA A 43 -5.65 26.66 20.64
N THR A 44 -5.42 25.36 20.76
CA THR A 44 -4.10 24.79 21.01
C THR A 44 -3.09 25.36 20.00
N THR A 45 -1.88 25.59 20.47
CA THR A 45 -0.72 26.03 19.69
C THR A 45 -0.57 25.24 18.39
N THR A 46 -0.80 25.87 17.24
CA THR A 46 -0.52 25.28 15.93
C THR A 46 0.97 25.36 15.63
N LEU A 47 1.74 24.44 16.21
CA LEU A 47 2.95 23.94 15.55
C LEU A 47 2.51 23.49 14.16
N SER A 48 2.93 24.20 13.12
CA SER A 48 2.53 23.84 11.76
C SER A 48 3.07 22.46 11.45
N ALA A 49 2.19 21.46 11.53
CA ALA A 49 2.43 20.06 11.16
C ALA A 49 2.60 19.87 9.64
N SER A 50 2.98 20.92 8.92
CA SER A 50 2.99 21.01 7.46
C SER A 50 4.25 20.44 6.81
N SER A 51 5.31 20.12 7.57
CA SER A 51 6.52 19.51 7.00
C SER A 51 6.54 17.97 7.05
N PHE A 52 5.65 17.34 7.82
CA PHE A 52 5.59 15.87 7.91
C PHE A 52 4.54 15.29 6.96
N ALA A 53 3.37 15.92 6.85
CA ALA A 53 2.30 15.50 5.93
C ALA A 53 2.72 15.56 4.45
N MET A 54 3.53 16.55 4.06
CA MET A 54 4.06 16.68 2.70
C MET A 54 5.18 15.68 2.38
N ARG A 55 5.86 15.13 3.40
CA ARG A 55 6.85 14.05 3.23
C ARG A 55 6.19 12.67 3.20
N LEU A 56 5.07 12.47 3.89
CA LEU A 56 4.31 11.21 3.86
C LEU A 56 3.58 10.99 2.53
N SER A 57 3.14 12.07 1.88
CA SER A 57 2.47 12.02 0.57
C SER A 57 3.41 11.77 -0.62
N LEU A 58 4.73 11.96 -0.45
CA LEU A 58 5.73 11.67 -1.50
C LEU A 58 6.25 10.21 -1.45
N VAL A 59 6.09 9.50 -0.33
CA VAL A 59 6.58 8.10 -0.18
C VAL A 59 5.66 7.09 -0.85
N GLY A 60 4.38 7.41 -1.09
CA GLY A 60 3.43 6.50 -1.74
C GLY A 60 3.66 6.28 -3.25
N ILE A 61 4.46 7.12 -3.91
CA ILE A 61 4.63 7.12 -5.39
C ILE A 61 5.72 6.14 -5.85
N LEU A 62 6.55 5.61 -4.94
CA LEU A 62 7.70 4.75 -5.29
C LEU A 62 7.55 3.27 -4.93
N LEU A 63 6.37 2.81 -4.50
CA LEU A 63 6.17 1.37 -4.34
C LEU A 63 6.13 0.73 -5.73
N PRO A 64 7.08 -0.15 -6.10
CA PRO A 64 6.96 -0.89 -7.35
C PRO A 64 5.66 -1.67 -7.30
N ALA A 65 4.86 -1.58 -8.37
CA ALA A 65 3.72 -2.47 -8.54
C ALA A 65 4.28 -3.90 -8.59
N THR A 66 4.25 -4.60 -7.45
CA THR A 66 4.60 -6.01 -7.40
C THR A 66 3.56 -6.75 -8.21
N SER A 67 3.87 -7.08 -9.46
CA SER A 67 2.99 -7.89 -10.29
C SER A 67 3.01 -9.31 -9.73
N TRP A 68 1.91 -9.70 -9.10
CA TRP A 68 1.69 -11.09 -8.74
C TRP A 68 1.57 -11.89 -10.03
N ALA A 69 2.45 -12.89 -10.24
CA ALA A 69 2.34 -13.83 -11.34
C ALA A 69 1.02 -14.60 -11.19
N GLN A 70 0.09 -14.45 -12.12
CA GLN A 70 -1.26 -15.00 -12.01
C GLN A 70 -1.79 -15.47 -13.36
N ILE A 71 -2.70 -16.43 -13.32
CA ILE A 71 -3.47 -16.84 -14.49
C ILE A 71 -4.78 -16.06 -14.49
N VAL A 72 -4.95 -15.21 -15.49
CA VAL A 72 -6.11 -14.31 -15.61
C VAL A 72 -6.76 -14.53 -16.97
N ALA A 73 -7.99 -15.03 -16.95
CA ALA A 73 -8.83 -15.12 -18.15
C ALA A 73 -9.01 -13.73 -18.76
N ASP A 74 -8.99 -13.64 -20.09
CA ASP A 74 -9.25 -12.37 -20.77
C ASP A 74 -10.75 -12.05 -20.70
N PRO A 75 -11.19 -10.99 -19.98
CA PRO A 75 -12.60 -10.65 -19.86
C PRO A 75 -13.24 -10.23 -21.18
N SER A 76 -12.45 -9.89 -22.19
CA SER A 76 -12.93 -9.55 -23.54
C SER A 76 -13.04 -10.76 -24.47
N ALA A 77 -12.61 -11.94 -24.01
CA ALA A 77 -12.69 -13.16 -24.80
C ALA A 77 -14.14 -13.57 -25.10
N PRO A 78 -14.42 -14.16 -26.27
CA PRO A 78 -15.70 -14.81 -26.53
C PRO A 78 -16.02 -15.82 -25.43
N GLY A 79 -17.30 -15.99 -25.08
CA GLY A 79 -17.70 -16.86 -23.96
C GLY A 79 -17.21 -18.31 -24.08
N ASN A 80 -17.13 -18.84 -25.31
CA ASN A 80 -16.59 -20.18 -25.61
C ASN A 80 -15.05 -20.26 -25.61
N GLN A 81 -14.37 -19.17 -25.29
CA GLN A 81 -12.92 -19.06 -25.15
C GLN A 81 -12.52 -18.44 -23.81
N HIS A 82 -13.48 -18.15 -22.92
CA HIS A 82 -13.23 -17.54 -21.62
C HIS A 82 -13.13 -18.63 -20.54
N PRO A 83 -11.94 -19.12 -20.18
CA PRO A 83 -11.80 -20.21 -19.20
C PRO A 83 -12.24 -19.78 -17.80
N THR A 84 -12.58 -20.75 -16.95
CA THR A 84 -12.85 -20.50 -15.53
C THR A 84 -11.60 -20.83 -14.72
N VAL A 85 -11.02 -19.81 -14.08
CA VAL A 85 -9.87 -19.97 -13.19
C VAL A 85 -10.37 -20.06 -11.75
N LEU A 86 -9.90 -21.07 -11.04
CA LEU A 86 -10.21 -21.44 -9.67
C LEU A 86 -8.90 -21.76 -8.93
N ALA A 87 -9.01 -22.08 -7.65
CA ALA A 87 -7.92 -22.70 -6.89
C ALA A 87 -8.32 -24.13 -6.51
N ALA A 88 -7.38 -25.06 -6.64
CA ALA A 88 -7.51 -26.39 -6.06
C ALA A 88 -7.50 -26.30 -4.51
N PRO A 89 -7.90 -27.35 -3.78
CA PRO A 89 -7.95 -27.33 -2.31
C PRO A 89 -6.64 -26.95 -1.62
N ASN A 90 -5.50 -27.19 -2.25
CA ASN A 90 -4.17 -26.84 -1.74
C ASN A 90 -3.63 -25.51 -2.31
N GLY A 91 -4.46 -24.72 -3.01
CA GLY A 91 -4.12 -23.40 -3.52
C GLY A 91 -3.48 -23.37 -4.91
N VAL A 92 -3.18 -24.52 -5.53
CA VAL A 92 -2.65 -24.55 -6.90
C VAL A 92 -3.71 -24.00 -7.88
N PRO A 93 -3.37 -23.07 -8.78
CA PRO A 93 -4.29 -22.57 -9.78
C PRO A 93 -4.88 -23.71 -10.62
N LEU A 94 -6.19 -23.72 -10.75
CA LEU A 94 -6.95 -24.70 -11.51
C LEU A 94 -7.76 -23.99 -12.59
N VAL A 95 -7.59 -24.42 -13.83
CA VAL A 95 -8.27 -23.84 -14.98
C VAL A 95 -9.19 -24.87 -15.60
N ASN A 96 -10.50 -24.62 -15.50
CA ASN A 96 -11.48 -25.36 -16.29
C ASN A 96 -11.44 -24.82 -17.72
N ILE A 97 -10.85 -25.60 -18.62
CA ILE A 97 -10.75 -25.25 -20.03
C ILE A 97 -12.12 -25.31 -20.71
N GLN A 98 -12.28 -24.53 -21.78
CA GLN A 98 -13.52 -24.48 -22.55
C GLN A 98 -13.76 -25.74 -23.38
N THR A 99 -15.03 -25.96 -23.75
CA THR A 99 -15.42 -27.07 -24.62
C THR A 99 -14.59 -27.08 -25.91
N PRO A 100 -14.03 -28.23 -26.34
CA PRO A 100 -13.27 -28.29 -27.58
C PRO A 100 -14.16 -28.00 -28.80
N SER A 101 -13.56 -27.39 -29.82
CA SER A 101 -14.13 -27.24 -31.15
C SER A 101 -14.41 -28.59 -31.81
N GLY A 102 -15.09 -28.60 -32.97
CA GLY A 102 -15.33 -29.82 -33.75
C GLY A 102 -14.05 -30.56 -34.18
N ALA A 103 -12.91 -29.85 -34.23
CA ALA A 103 -11.59 -30.44 -34.48
C ALA A 103 -10.89 -30.98 -33.22
N GLY A 104 -11.54 -30.93 -32.05
CA GLY A 104 -10.98 -31.40 -30.78
C GLY A 104 -10.11 -30.39 -30.03
N VAL A 105 -10.00 -29.14 -30.51
CA VAL A 105 -9.14 -28.10 -29.90
C VAL A 105 -9.95 -27.23 -28.95
N SER A 106 -9.52 -27.14 -27.68
CA SER A 106 -10.01 -26.16 -26.71
C SER A 106 -9.20 -24.87 -26.81
N ARG A 107 -9.85 -23.77 -27.20
CA ARG A 107 -9.23 -22.43 -27.22
C ARG A 107 -9.60 -21.69 -25.94
N ASN A 108 -8.60 -21.14 -25.27
CA ASN A 108 -8.75 -20.43 -24.01
C ASN A 108 -7.90 -19.16 -24.09
N THR A 109 -8.52 -18.01 -23.88
CA THR A 109 -7.87 -16.71 -24.04
C THR A 109 -7.61 -16.10 -22.68
N TYR A 110 -6.38 -15.63 -22.48
CA TYR A 110 -5.89 -15.11 -21.21
C TYR A 110 -5.27 -13.74 -21.44
N LYS A 111 -5.50 -12.83 -20.49
CA LYS A 111 -4.75 -11.58 -20.42
C LYS A 111 -3.33 -11.83 -19.92
N GLN A 112 -3.18 -12.81 -19.03
CA GLN A 112 -1.93 -13.19 -18.40
C GLN A 112 -1.97 -14.67 -18.06
N PHE A 113 -0.89 -15.40 -18.34
CA PHE A 113 -0.78 -16.81 -18.02
C PHE A 113 0.62 -17.09 -17.48
N ASP A 114 0.81 -16.84 -16.18
CA ASP A 114 2.07 -17.15 -15.51
C ASP A 114 1.89 -18.37 -14.60
N VAL A 115 2.78 -19.34 -14.75
CA VAL A 115 2.80 -20.56 -13.93
C VAL A 115 3.90 -20.40 -12.89
N GLN A 116 3.51 -20.40 -11.61
CA GLN A 116 4.44 -20.34 -10.49
C GLN A 116 5.10 -21.71 -10.23
N GLN A 117 6.02 -21.77 -9.27
CA GLN A 117 6.77 -22.98 -8.93
C GLN A 117 5.88 -24.16 -8.53
N GLN A 118 4.71 -23.89 -7.93
CA GLN A 118 3.71 -24.87 -7.53
C GLN A 118 2.97 -25.49 -8.73
N GLY A 119 3.14 -24.91 -9.92
CA GLY A 119 2.50 -25.34 -11.16
C GLY A 119 1.08 -24.79 -11.33
N ALA A 120 0.39 -25.33 -12.34
CA ALA A 120 -1.00 -25.04 -12.65
C ALA A 120 -1.69 -26.30 -13.19
N ILE A 121 -3.00 -26.40 -12.98
CA ILE A 121 -3.80 -27.55 -13.40
C ILE A 121 -4.73 -27.11 -14.51
N LEU A 122 -4.61 -27.70 -15.69
CA LEU A 122 -5.61 -27.57 -16.75
C LEU A 122 -6.57 -28.75 -16.64
N ASN A 123 -7.78 -28.48 -16.16
CA ASN A 123 -8.79 -29.50 -15.94
C ASN A 123 -9.47 -29.91 -17.25
N ASN A 124 -8.93 -30.96 -17.88
CA ASN A 124 -9.50 -31.60 -19.07
C ASN A 124 -10.27 -32.90 -18.72
N SER A 125 -10.76 -33.03 -17.49
CA SER A 125 -11.47 -34.24 -17.05
C SER A 125 -12.98 -34.07 -17.15
N ARG A 126 -13.69 -35.09 -17.66
CA ARG A 126 -15.17 -35.16 -17.63
C ARG A 126 -15.73 -35.63 -16.29
N ILE A 127 -14.88 -36.23 -15.46
CA ILE A 127 -15.24 -36.82 -14.16
C ILE A 127 -14.31 -36.28 -13.08
N ASN A 128 -14.66 -36.54 -11.82
CA ASN A 128 -13.79 -36.22 -10.70
C ASN A 128 -12.48 -37.00 -10.83
N ALA A 129 -11.35 -36.32 -10.64
CA ALA A 129 -10.03 -36.90 -10.87
C ALA A 129 -9.05 -36.48 -9.77
N LYS A 130 -8.15 -37.40 -9.44
CA LYS A 130 -7.00 -37.10 -8.57
C LYS A 130 -5.88 -36.54 -9.42
N THR A 131 -5.59 -35.26 -9.25
CA THR A 131 -4.48 -34.56 -9.90
C THR A 131 -3.20 -34.71 -9.09
N GLN A 132 -2.05 -34.62 -9.77
CA GLN A 132 -0.74 -34.71 -9.12
C GLN A 132 -0.44 -33.47 -8.28
N LEU A 133 -0.82 -32.29 -8.78
CA LEU A 133 -0.49 -31.01 -8.15
C LEU A 133 -1.56 -30.54 -7.15
N GLY A 134 -2.84 -30.86 -7.34
CA GLY A 134 -3.96 -30.29 -6.58
C GLY A 134 -4.79 -31.28 -5.77
N GLY A 135 -4.39 -32.56 -5.76
CA GLY A 135 -5.19 -33.62 -5.14
C GLY A 135 -6.51 -33.85 -5.88
N TRP A 136 -7.58 -34.18 -5.15
CA TRP A 136 -8.90 -34.44 -5.73
C TRP A 136 -9.55 -33.17 -6.27
N VAL A 137 -9.96 -33.22 -7.52
CA VAL A 137 -10.55 -32.13 -8.29
C VAL A 137 -11.86 -32.62 -8.94
N GLN A 138 -12.87 -31.76 -8.96
CA GLN A 138 -14.15 -32.06 -9.62
C GLN A 138 -14.00 -32.07 -11.15
N GLY A 139 -14.87 -32.83 -11.83
CA GLY A 139 -14.95 -32.80 -13.29
C GLY A 139 -15.19 -31.38 -13.83
N ASN A 140 -14.63 -31.10 -15.00
CA ASN A 140 -14.80 -29.80 -15.64
C ASN A 140 -16.25 -29.66 -16.16
N PRO A 141 -17.03 -28.67 -15.67
CA PRO A 141 -18.42 -28.48 -16.08
C PRO A 141 -18.55 -28.16 -17.58
N TRP A 142 -17.54 -27.57 -18.23
CA TRP A 142 -17.55 -27.29 -19.67
C TRP A 142 -17.40 -28.54 -20.54
N LEU A 143 -17.09 -29.69 -19.94
CA LEU A 143 -16.90 -30.97 -20.62
C LEU A 143 -17.98 -32.00 -20.26
N ALA A 144 -18.91 -31.64 -19.36
CA ALA A 144 -20.04 -32.48 -19.00
C ALA A 144 -20.99 -32.60 -20.20
N ARG A 145 -21.11 -33.82 -20.74
CA ARG A 145 -22.11 -34.23 -21.72
C ARG A 145 -22.68 -35.56 -21.29
#